data_AF-A0A9D5PS77-F1
#
_entry.id   AF-A0A9D5PS77-F1
#
_cell.length_a   1.000
_cell.length_b   1.000
_cell.length_c   1.000
_cell.angle_alpha   90.00
_cell.angle_beta   90.00
_cell.angle_gamma   90.00
#
_symmetry.space_group_name_H-M   'P 1'
#
loop_
_entity.id
_entity.type
_entity.pdbx_description
1 polymer ?
#
loop_
_entity_poly.entity_id
_entity_poly.type
_entity_poly.pdbx_seq_one_letter_code
_entity_poly.pdbx_strand_id
1 'polypeptide(L)'
;MQIYDISGKIREGIWKYGDAYPDYKPEHTSAEPGKCFFEIFHGFNSQTGTYIETTAHNNGYDKTRLIADVPVSELVDIPCRVIHVDGDLAAKNGGKITAAMQEAASSGMNFPEGCAILFESGWDDWYSPDFLTATRYLS
;
A
#
# COMPACT_ATOMS: atom_id res chain seq x y z
N MET A 1 -9.41 19.30 13.63
CA MET A 1 -9.19 18.38 12.50
C MET A 1 -8.35 17.23 13.02
N GLN A 2 -8.79 15.99 12.80
CA GLN A 2 -8.05 14.79 13.17
C GLN A 2 -7.25 14.32 11.95
N ILE A 3 -6.01 13.89 12.14
CA ILE A 3 -5.17 13.31 11.08
C ILE A 3 -4.95 11.84 11.43
N TYR A 4 -5.15 10.96 10.46
CA TYR A 4 -4.92 9.53 10.57
C TYR A 4 -3.75 9.16 9.65
N ASP A 5 -2.75 8.48 10.20
CA ASP A 5 -1.67 7.91 9.41
C ASP A 5 -2.10 6.51 8.94
N ILE A 6 -2.14 6.32 7.63
CA ILE A 6 -2.48 5.05 6.97
C ILE A 6 -1.24 4.40 6.34
N SER A 7 -0.04 4.88 6.70
CA SER A 7 1.23 4.42 6.15
C SER A 7 1.82 3.31 7.00
N GLY A 8 2.28 2.24 6.36
CA GLY A 8 3.10 1.23 7.03
C GLY A 8 4.54 1.71 7.18
N LYS A 9 5.18 1.34 8.29
CA LYS A 9 6.59 1.67 8.52
C LYS A 9 7.49 0.93 7.55
N ILE A 10 8.49 1.60 7.00
CA ILE A 10 9.50 0.97 6.16
C ILE A 10 10.75 0.73 7.00
N ARG A 11 11.14 -0.54 7.14
CA ARG A 11 12.36 -0.98 7.83
C ARG A 11 12.87 -2.26 7.18
N GLU A 12 14.11 -2.63 7.50
CA GLU A 12 14.69 -3.91 7.09
C GLU A 12 13.76 -5.07 7.47
N GLY A 13 13.58 -6.02 6.55
CA GLY A 13 12.66 -7.15 6.70
C GLY A 13 11.21 -6.87 6.30
N ILE A 14 10.90 -5.70 5.70
CA ILE A 14 9.61 -5.48 5.04
C ILE A 14 9.42 -6.46 3.87
N TRP A 15 8.18 -6.86 3.62
CA TRP A 15 7.81 -7.72 2.50
C TRP A 15 8.28 -7.18 1.13
N LYS A 16 8.47 -8.07 0.15
CA LYS A 16 8.82 -7.72 -1.24
C LYS A 16 8.21 -8.71 -2.24
N TYR A 17 7.91 -8.27 -3.46
CA TYR A 17 7.29 -9.08 -4.52
C TYR A 17 8.27 -10.09 -5.16
N GLY A 18 8.73 -11.07 -4.38
CA GLY A 18 9.64 -12.11 -4.85
C GLY A 18 11.06 -11.61 -5.16
N ASP A 19 11.85 -12.46 -5.81
CA ASP A 19 13.30 -12.26 -5.98
C ASP A 19 13.68 -11.15 -6.97
N ALA A 20 12.73 -10.72 -7.81
CA ALA A 20 12.95 -9.62 -8.74
C ALA A 20 13.09 -8.26 -8.02
N TYR A 21 12.60 -8.17 -6.77
CA TYR A 21 12.64 -6.95 -5.98
C TYR A 21 13.80 -7.03 -4.98
N PRO A 22 14.64 -5.98 -4.89
CA PRO A 22 15.75 -5.95 -3.93
C PRO A 22 15.22 -5.85 -2.49
N ASP A 23 16.00 -6.35 -1.54
CA ASP A 23 15.70 -6.16 -0.11
C ASP A 23 15.92 -4.70 0.28
N TYR A 24 14.97 -4.12 1.01
CA TYR A 24 15.14 -2.81 1.60
C TYR A 24 16.16 -2.87 2.74
N LYS A 25 17.20 -2.05 2.65
CA LYS A 25 18.26 -1.97 3.67
C LYS A 25 18.66 -0.53 3.92
N PRO A 26 18.33 0.03 5.10
CA PRO A 26 18.86 1.33 5.50
C PRO A 26 20.31 1.18 5.99
N GLU A 27 21.14 2.15 5.66
CA GLU A 27 22.52 2.26 6.14
C GLU A 27 22.69 3.61 6.84
N HIS A 28 23.05 3.59 8.12
CA HIS A 28 23.40 4.80 8.87
C HIS A 28 24.88 5.10 8.68
N THR A 29 25.21 6.28 8.19
CA THR A 29 26.60 6.68 7.93
C THR A 29 26.81 8.18 8.16
N SER A 30 28.00 8.66 7.84
CA SER A 30 28.40 10.06 8.06
C SER A 30 29.32 10.55 6.96
N ALA A 31 29.22 11.83 6.58
CA ALA A 31 30.07 12.43 5.55
C ALA A 31 31.53 12.49 6.02
N GLU A 32 31.73 12.69 7.32
CA GLU A 32 33.01 12.61 8.01
C GLU A 32 32.85 11.78 9.30
N PRO A 33 33.85 11.01 9.74
CA PRO A 33 33.75 10.23 10.97
C PRO A 33 33.29 11.07 12.16
N GLY A 34 32.09 10.77 12.68
CA GLY A 34 31.50 11.46 13.83
C GLY A 34 30.86 12.82 13.53
N LYS A 35 30.68 13.21 12.27
CA LYS A 35 30.03 14.48 11.89
C LYS A 35 29.15 14.31 10.65
N CYS A 36 28.06 15.08 10.59
CA CYS A 36 27.14 15.10 9.45
C CYS A 36 26.63 13.68 9.12
N PHE A 37 25.70 13.21 9.94
CA PHE A 37 25.09 11.88 9.81
C PHE A 37 23.96 11.89 8.80
N PHE A 38 23.84 10.82 8.03
CA PHE A 38 22.76 10.63 7.07
C PHE A 38 22.48 9.14 6.85
N GLU A 39 21.37 8.86 6.17
CA GLU A 39 20.93 7.51 5.84
C GLU A 39 21.00 7.29 4.33
N ILE A 40 21.47 6.12 3.93
CA ILE A 40 21.36 5.62 2.55
C ILE A 40 20.31 4.52 2.54
N PHE A 41 19.35 4.62 1.62
CA PHE A 41 18.28 3.64 1.46
C PHE A 41 18.56 2.75 0.25
N HIS A 42 19.01 1.53 0.50
CA HIS A 42 19.21 0.53 -0.55
C HIS A 42 17.93 -0.26 -0.78
N GLY A 43 17.68 -0.66 -2.03
CA GLY A 43 16.54 -1.50 -2.42
C GLY A 43 15.17 -0.82 -2.39
N PHE A 44 15.11 0.48 -2.09
CA PHE A 44 13.86 1.24 -2.15
C PHE A 44 13.41 1.43 -3.61
N ASN A 45 12.15 1.13 -3.90
CA ASN A 45 11.55 1.28 -5.23
C ASN A 45 10.08 1.74 -5.15
N SER A 46 9.43 1.91 -6.29
CA SER A 46 8.05 2.42 -6.39
C SER A 46 6.99 1.52 -5.74
N GLN A 47 7.33 0.29 -5.38
CA GLN A 47 6.43 -0.69 -4.75
C GLN A 47 6.95 -1.16 -3.38
N THR A 48 7.73 -0.31 -2.69
CA THR A 48 8.16 -0.55 -1.30
C THR A 48 7.16 0.10 -0.32
N GLY A 49 6.53 -0.71 0.54
CA GLY A 49 5.71 -0.23 1.64
C GLY A 49 4.31 0.25 1.24
N THR A 50 3.84 1.39 1.77
CA THR A 50 2.61 2.04 1.29
C THR A 50 2.96 2.82 0.04
N TYR A 51 2.38 2.47 -1.10
CA TYR A 51 2.70 3.09 -2.39
C TYR A 51 1.44 3.46 -3.18
N ILE A 52 1.64 4.30 -4.19
CA ILE A 52 0.63 4.66 -5.19
C ILE A 52 1.01 4.00 -6.49
N GLU A 53 0.02 3.42 -7.16
CA GLU A 53 0.19 2.74 -8.43
C GLU A 53 -0.57 3.46 -9.55
N THR A 54 -0.04 3.36 -10.77
CA THR A 54 -0.71 3.82 -11.99
C THR A 54 -0.87 2.65 -12.95
N THR A 55 -1.70 2.81 -13.98
CA THR A 55 -1.88 1.78 -15.01
C THR A 55 -0.60 1.45 -15.79
N ALA A 56 0.44 2.28 -15.67
CA ALA A 56 1.77 2.02 -16.23
C ALA A 56 2.38 0.70 -15.76
N HIS A 57 2.07 0.26 -14.53
CA HIS A 57 2.58 -1.00 -14.00
C HIS A 57 2.24 -2.19 -14.91
N ASN A 58 1.02 -2.21 -15.46
CA ASN A 58 0.55 -3.32 -16.30
C ASN A 58 0.61 -3.01 -17.81
N ASN A 59 0.49 -1.73 -18.19
CA ASN A 59 0.34 -1.33 -19.60
C ASN A 59 1.63 -0.75 -20.20
N GLY A 60 2.69 -0.60 -19.41
CA GLY A 60 3.97 -0.02 -19.80
C GLY A 60 3.99 1.51 -19.78
N TYR A 61 5.20 2.05 -19.64
CA TYR A 61 5.44 3.49 -19.44
C TYR A 61 5.11 4.35 -20.65
N ASP A 62 5.27 3.82 -21.87
CA ASP A 62 5.11 4.61 -23.10
C ASP A 62 3.65 4.93 -23.46
N LYS A 63 2.70 4.21 -22.86
CA LYS A 63 1.28 4.22 -23.26
C LYS A 63 0.34 4.74 -22.18
N THR A 64 0.87 5.13 -21.04
CA THR A 64 0.06 5.49 -19.87
C THR A 64 0.66 6.69 -19.15
N ARG A 65 -0.19 7.35 -18.37
CA ARG A 65 0.21 8.46 -17.51
C ARG A 65 1.11 7.94 -16.38
N LEU A 66 2.30 8.53 -16.21
CA LEU A 66 3.18 8.20 -15.10
C LEU A 66 2.71 8.88 -13.83
N ILE A 67 3.14 8.38 -12.67
CA ILE A 67 2.84 9.03 -11.38
C ILE A 67 3.35 10.48 -11.33
N ALA A 68 4.48 10.75 -11.98
CA ALA A 68 5.08 12.09 -12.09
C ALA A 68 4.22 13.06 -12.92
N ASP A 69 3.32 12.54 -13.76
CA ASP A 69 2.42 13.34 -14.60
C ASP A 69 1.04 13.54 -13.95
N VAL A 70 0.78 12.91 -12.80
CA VAL A 70 -0.47 13.10 -12.05
C VAL A 70 -0.37 14.42 -11.27
N PRO A 71 -1.29 15.38 -11.44
CA PRO A 71 -1.24 16.66 -10.79
C PRO A 71 -1.64 16.44 -9.34
N VAL A 72 -0.99 17.15 -8.41
CA VAL A 72 -1.27 16.98 -6.98
C VAL A 72 -2.76 17.21 -6.66
N SER A 73 -3.45 18.08 -7.41
CA SER A 73 -4.88 18.32 -7.25
C SER A 73 -5.77 17.09 -7.48
N GLU A 74 -5.29 16.08 -8.20
CA GLU A 74 -5.99 14.80 -8.38
C GLU A 74 -5.71 13.81 -7.23
N LEU A 75 -4.78 14.13 -6.32
CA LEU A 75 -4.32 13.26 -5.21
C LEU A 75 -4.76 13.75 -3.83
N VAL A 76 -5.40 14.91 -3.75
CA VAL A 76 -5.79 15.59 -2.51
C VAL A 76 -7.27 15.89 -2.51
N ASP A 77 -7.85 16.04 -1.32
CA ASP A 77 -9.28 16.34 -1.12
C ASP A 77 -10.24 15.36 -1.82
N ILE A 78 -9.77 14.13 -2.05
CA ILE A 78 -10.56 13.05 -2.64
C ILE A 78 -11.58 12.57 -1.60
N PRO A 79 -12.90 12.56 -1.91
CA PRO A 79 -13.87 11.91 -1.06
C PRO A 79 -13.46 10.45 -0.85
N CYS A 80 -13.37 10.00 0.40
CA CYS A 80 -13.00 8.62 0.71
C CYS A 80 -14.15 7.91 1.43
N ARG A 81 -14.31 6.62 1.14
CA ARG A 81 -15.21 5.71 1.86
C ARG A 81 -14.40 4.51 2.32
N VAL A 82 -14.53 4.19 3.60
CA VAL A 82 -13.92 2.99 4.18
C VAL A 82 -14.97 1.89 4.20
N ILE A 83 -14.67 0.77 3.55
CA ILE A 83 -15.47 -0.44 3.58
C ILE A 83 -14.80 -1.41 4.55
N HIS A 84 -15.50 -1.72 5.63
CA HIS A 84 -15.08 -2.69 6.62
C HIS A 84 -15.65 -4.05 6.24
N VAL A 85 -14.83 -4.96 5.73
CA VAL A 85 -15.30 -6.29 5.35
C VAL A 85 -15.30 -7.18 6.59
N ASP A 86 -16.46 -7.24 7.26
CA ASP A 86 -16.71 -8.16 8.37
C ASP A 86 -16.61 -9.61 7.87
N GLY A 87 -15.52 -10.26 8.22
CA GLY A 87 -15.34 -11.69 7.98
C GLY A 87 -14.25 -12.18 8.89
N ASP A 88 -14.57 -13.14 9.77
CA ASP A 88 -13.74 -13.70 10.83
C ASP A 88 -12.26 -13.36 10.63
N LEU A 89 -11.84 -12.24 11.24
CA LEU A 89 -10.50 -11.65 11.08
C LEU A 89 -9.43 -12.64 11.56
N ALA A 90 -9.83 -13.71 12.26
CA ALA A 90 -8.99 -14.82 12.69
C ALA A 90 -8.51 -15.73 11.54
N ALA A 91 -9.14 -15.69 10.36
CA ALA A 91 -8.63 -16.40 9.18
C ALA A 91 -7.39 -15.69 8.63
N LYS A 92 -6.24 -15.89 9.29
CA LYS A 92 -4.90 -15.44 8.93
C LYS A 92 -4.33 -16.09 7.65
N ASN A 93 -5.16 -16.76 6.85
CA ASN A 93 -4.70 -17.62 5.75
C ASN A 93 -5.40 -17.29 4.42
N GLY A 94 -5.10 -16.16 3.79
CA GLY A 94 -5.34 -15.98 2.35
C GLY A 94 -6.80 -16.12 1.90
N GLY A 95 -7.65 -15.18 2.32
CA GLY A 95 -9.08 -15.17 2.04
C GLY A 95 -9.47 -14.34 0.81
N LYS A 96 -10.29 -14.94 -0.07
CA LYS A 96 -10.96 -14.23 -1.17
C LYS A 96 -12.09 -13.34 -0.63
N ILE A 97 -12.05 -12.05 -0.91
CA ILE A 97 -13.12 -11.09 -0.61
C ILE A 97 -14.06 -11.02 -1.81
N THR A 98 -15.18 -11.74 -1.72
CA THR A 98 -16.14 -11.87 -2.83
C THR A 98 -16.97 -10.61 -3.04
N ALA A 99 -17.51 -10.42 -4.25
CA ALA A 99 -18.45 -9.34 -4.56
C ALA A 99 -19.63 -9.28 -3.57
N ALA A 100 -20.21 -10.43 -3.18
CA ALA A 100 -21.30 -10.47 -2.20
C ALA A 100 -20.89 -9.94 -0.81
N MET A 101 -19.66 -10.20 -0.38
CA MET A 101 -19.13 -9.64 0.87
C MET A 101 -18.94 -8.12 0.75
N GLN A 102 -18.46 -7.64 -0.40
CA GLN A 102 -18.29 -6.22 -0.66
C GLN A 102 -19.65 -5.51 -0.70
N GLU A 103 -20.65 -6.08 -1.37
CA GLU A 103 -22.03 -5.56 -1.42
C GLU A 103 -22.66 -5.50 -0.02
N ALA A 104 -22.51 -6.55 0.79
CA ALA A 104 -23.01 -6.58 2.15
C ALA A 104 -22.32 -5.53 3.04
N ALA A 105 -20.99 -5.43 2.97
CA ALA A 105 -20.18 -4.47 3.75
C ALA A 105 -20.40 -3.01 3.34
N SER A 106 -20.83 -2.78 2.09
CA SER A 106 -21.07 -1.45 1.54
C SER A 106 -22.54 -1.05 1.52
N SER A 107 -23.43 -1.88 2.07
CA SER A 107 -24.88 -1.67 2.01
C SER A 107 -25.30 -0.34 2.63
N GLY A 108 -26.04 0.46 1.86
CA GLY A 108 -26.50 1.79 2.27
C GLY A 108 -25.45 2.90 2.16
N MET A 109 -24.22 2.60 1.73
CA MET A 109 -23.21 3.61 1.43
C MET A 109 -23.46 4.26 0.07
N ASN A 110 -23.06 5.52 -0.06
CA ASN A 110 -23.02 6.23 -1.34
C ASN A 110 -21.56 6.46 -1.77
N PHE A 111 -21.29 6.15 -3.03
CA PHE A 111 -19.99 6.28 -3.68
C PHE A 111 -20.10 7.30 -4.83
N PRO A 112 -19.85 8.59 -4.57
CA PRO A 112 -19.85 9.59 -5.63
C PRO A 112 -18.74 9.31 -6.64
N GLU A 113 -18.90 9.83 -7.86
CA GLU A 113 -17.86 9.77 -8.88
C GLU A 113 -16.55 10.39 -8.35
N GLY A 114 -15.42 9.75 -8.65
CA GLY A 114 -14.10 10.17 -8.16
C GLY A 114 -13.82 9.84 -6.68
N CYS A 115 -14.70 9.11 -5.99
CA CYS A 115 -14.46 8.68 -4.61
C CYS A 115 -13.37 7.61 -4.53
N ALA A 116 -12.41 7.79 -3.63
CA ALA A 116 -11.51 6.72 -3.21
C ALA A 116 -12.27 5.71 -2.33
N ILE A 117 -11.96 4.43 -2.50
CA ILE A 117 -12.51 3.34 -1.68
C ILE A 117 -11.33 2.70 -0.95
N LEU A 118 -11.35 2.75 0.38
CA LEU A 118 -10.40 2.06 1.24
C LEU A 118 -11.04 0.77 1.75
N PHE A 119 -10.47 -0.37 1.42
CA PHE A 119 -10.89 -1.66 1.95
C PHE A 119 -10.09 -2.01 3.21
N GLU A 120 -10.76 -2.05 4.36
CA GLU A 120 -10.16 -2.56 5.59
C GLU A 120 -10.35 -4.08 5.66
N SER A 121 -9.24 -4.81 5.69
CA SER A 121 -9.20 -6.27 5.76
C SER A 121 -8.58 -6.81 7.04
N GLY A 122 -8.14 -5.93 7.95
CA GLY A 122 -7.34 -6.29 9.14
C GLY A 122 -5.94 -6.82 8.82
N TRP A 123 -5.41 -6.55 7.62
CA TRP A 123 -4.09 -7.01 7.17
C TRP A 123 -3.02 -5.91 7.33
N ASP A 124 -2.40 -5.84 8.51
CA ASP A 124 -1.40 -4.83 8.87
C ASP A 124 -0.08 -5.41 9.44
N ASP A 125 0.10 -6.73 9.41
CA ASP A 125 1.34 -7.40 9.83
C ASP A 125 2.41 -7.46 8.72
N TRP A 126 2.96 -6.30 8.38
CA TRP A 126 3.84 -6.07 7.23
C TRP A 126 5.19 -6.79 7.27
N TYR A 127 5.52 -7.42 8.40
CA TYR A 127 6.78 -8.13 8.59
C TYR A 127 6.55 -9.63 8.77
N SER A 128 5.31 -10.09 8.62
CA SER A 128 5.03 -11.51 8.61
C SER A 128 5.72 -12.16 7.41
N PRO A 129 6.40 -13.31 7.58
CA PRO A 129 7.04 -14.01 6.47
C PRO A 129 6.06 -14.46 5.39
N ASP A 130 4.77 -14.56 5.74
CA ASP A 130 3.69 -14.92 4.82
C ASP A 130 2.87 -13.70 4.34
N PHE A 131 3.36 -12.46 4.54
CA PHE A 131 2.59 -11.24 4.26
C PHE A 131 1.93 -11.24 2.87
N LEU A 132 2.66 -11.68 1.83
CA LEU A 132 2.14 -11.75 0.47
C LEU A 132 1.32 -13.00 0.17
N THR A 133 1.58 -14.13 0.85
CA THR A 133 0.93 -15.41 0.57
C THR A 133 -0.35 -15.61 1.37
N ALA A 134 -0.46 -14.94 2.52
CA ALA A 134 -1.60 -15.00 3.42
C ALA A 134 -2.50 -13.76 3.31
N THR A 135 -2.17 -12.79 2.43
CA THR A 135 -3.00 -11.61 2.18
C THR A 135 -4.39 -11.97 1.65
N ARG A 136 -5.38 -11.17 2.05
CA ARG A 136 -6.70 -11.21 1.41
C ARG A 136 -6.65 -10.48 0.06
N TYR A 137 -7.50 -10.88 -0.88
CA TYR A 137 -7.58 -10.26 -2.20
C TYR A 137 -9.03 -10.10 -2.67
N LEU A 138 -9.31 -9.05 -3.43
CA LEU A 138 -10.61 -8.81 -4.05
C LEU A 138 -10.80 -9.72 -5.26
N SER A 139 -12.04 -10.10 -5.55
CA SER A 139 -12.38 -10.98 -6.67
C SER A 139 -13.70 -10.67 -7.34
#